data_AF-A0A1W0A6N4-F1
#
_entry.id   AF-A0A1W0A6N4-F1
#
_cell.length_a   1.000
_cell.length_b   1.000
_cell.length_c   1.000
_cell.angle_alpha   90.00
_cell.angle_beta   90.00
_cell.angle_gamma   90.00
#
_symmetry.space_group_name_H-M   'P 1'
#
loop_
_entity.id
_entity.type
_entity.pdbx_description
1 polymer ?
#
loop_
_entity_poly.entity_id
_entity_poly.type
_entity_poly.pdbx_seq_one_letter_code
_entity_poly.pdbx_strand_id
1 'polypeptide(L)'
;MVLIWYLGMQRFLQLSAEDAAKALRPSLIKGRWIKPQLSLRQQATIKKVAQANGTFGSWTPGTGGWLPQWDLPKKHTVMRPPKGTANERREEERVKKIQTAMAGMDKKIEEHRAALIKAKPIKGLEKWLNETQAY
;
A
#
# COMPACT_ATOMS: atom_id res chain seq x y z
N MET A 1 1.98 39.64 7.24
CA MET A 1 2.38 38.28 7.68
C MET A 1 3.74 37.82 7.08
N VAL A 2 4.66 38.73 6.73
CA VAL A 2 5.99 38.42 6.15
C VAL A 2 7.12 38.56 7.18
N LEU A 3 6.95 39.43 8.19
CA LEU A 3 7.94 39.72 9.23
C LEU A 3 8.33 38.51 10.10
N ILE A 4 7.39 37.62 10.44
CA ILE A 4 7.67 36.44 11.27
C ILE A 4 8.62 35.45 10.56
N TRP A 5 8.50 35.33 9.23
CA TRP A 5 9.36 34.46 8.42
C TRP A 5 10.80 34.97 8.38
N TYR A 6 10.98 36.30 8.30
CA TYR A 6 12.30 36.93 8.31
C TYR A 6 12.98 36.83 9.68
N LEU A 7 12.24 37.06 10.77
CA LEU A 7 12.74 36.98 12.14
C LEU A 7 13.26 35.58 12.52
N GLY A 8 12.52 34.52 12.15
CA GLY A 8 12.93 33.14 12.42
C GLY A 8 14.20 32.72 11.70
N MET A 9 14.36 33.16 10.44
CA MET A 9 15.55 32.93 9.62
C MET A 9 16.77 33.70 10.11
N GLN A 10 16.62 34.99 10.42
CA GLN A 10 17.74 35.79 10.93
C GLN A 10 18.27 35.24 12.25
N ARG A 11 17.38 34.83 13.17
CA ARG A 11 17.78 34.15 14.41
C ARG A 11 18.52 32.85 14.14
N PHE A 12 18.08 32.07 13.15
CA PHE A 12 18.73 30.81 12.80
C PHE A 12 20.16 31.01 12.28
N LEU A 13 20.39 32.01 11.43
CA LEU A 13 21.72 32.30 10.88
C LEU A 13 22.74 32.68 11.95
N GLN A 14 22.31 33.25 13.07
CA GLN A 14 23.17 33.64 14.19
C GLN A 14 23.54 32.47 15.12
N LEU A 15 22.91 31.30 14.96
CA LEU A 15 23.17 30.16 15.83
C LEU A 15 24.54 29.52 15.56
N SER A 16 25.11 28.91 16.61
CA SER A 16 26.22 27.96 16.47
C SER A 16 25.78 26.77 15.61
N ALA A 17 26.75 26.03 15.06
CA ALA A 17 26.44 24.83 14.26
C ALA A 17 25.64 23.78 15.07
N GLU A 18 25.93 23.64 16.36
CA GLU A 18 25.25 22.70 17.24
C GLU A 18 23.81 23.12 17.55
N ASP A 19 23.60 24.40 17.83
CA ASP A 19 22.26 24.93 18.12
C ASP A 19 21.40 25.00 16.88
N ALA A 20 21.99 25.31 15.72
CA ALA A 20 21.33 25.20 14.43
C ALA A 20 20.89 23.74 14.18
N ALA A 21 21.74 22.75 14.46
CA ALA A 21 21.39 21.35 14.30
C ALA A 21 20.19 20.91 15.17
N LYS A 22 20.07 21.46 16.39
CA LYS A 22 18.92 21.25 17.28
C LYS A 22 17.67 21.97 16.76
N ALA A 23 17.82 23.20 16.28
CA ALA A 23 16.72 24.03 15.78
C ALA A 23 16.03 23.46 14.52
N LEU A 24 16.75 22.65 13.73
CA LEU A 24 16.22 21.99 12.53
C LEU A 24 15.34 20.77 12.84
N ARG A 25 15.46 20.18 14.04
CA ARG A 25 14.75 18.97 14.45
C ARG A 25 13.62 19.29 15.43
N PRO A 26 12.50 18.55 15.40
CA PRO A 26 11.48 18.67 16.43
C PRO A 26 12.04 18.25 17.79
N SER A 27 11.62 18.93 18.85
CA SER A 27 12.06 18.65 20.22
C SER A 27 10.88 18.34 21.13
N LEU A 28 11.10 17.49 22.13
CA LEU A 28 10.09 17.17 23.14
C LEU A 28 10.28 18.07 24.35
N ILE A 29 9.34 18.98 24.59
CA ILE A 29 9.39 19.94 25.71
C ILE A 29 8.10 19.81 26.53
N LYS A 30 8.24 19.53 27.83
CA LYS A 30 7.10 19.36 28.77
C LYS A 30 6.04 18.38 28.25
N GLY A 31 6.48 17.24 27.69
CA GLY A 31 5.59 16.20 27.16
C GLY A 31 4.91 16.53 25.83
N ARG A 32 5.25 17.66 25.18
CA ARG A 32 4.70 18.04 23.87
C ARG A 32 5.81 18.15 22.83
N TRP A 33 5.55 17.63 21.64
CA TRP A 33 6.43 17.81 20.50
C TRP A 33 6.28 19.23 19.95
N ILE A 34 7.37 19.97 19.99
CA ILE A 34 7.46 21.30 19.42
C ILE A 34 8.06 21.21 18.02
N LYS A 35 7.44 21.93 17.08
CA LYS A 35 7.91 22.04 15.70
C LYS A 35 9.32 22.67 15.66
N PRO A 36 10.16 22.32 14.68
CA PRO A 36 11.45 22.97 14.50
C PRO A 36 11.29 24.48 14.28
N GLN A 37 12.34 25.23 14.58
CA GLN A 37 12.36 26.69 14.39
C GLN A 37 12.18 27.07 12.92
N LEU A 38 12.69 26.24 12.00
CA LEU A 38 12.52 26.38 10.56
C LEU A 38 11.67 25.25 10.00
N SER A 39 10.68 25.61 9.18
CA SER A 39 9.91 24.65 8.39
C SER A 39 10.79 23.94 7.36
N LEU A 40 10.43 22.72 6.96
CA LEU A 40 11.17 21.96 5.94
C LEU A 40 11.36 22.72 4.62
N ARG A 41 10.39 23.57 4.25
CA ARG A 41 10.50 24.44 3.06
C ARG A 41 11.63 25.47 3.22
N GLN A 42 11.71 26.13 4.37
CA GLN A 42 12.80 27.08 4.65
C GLN A 42 14.16 26.40 4.68
N GLN A 43 14.23 25.22 5.30
CA GLN A 43 15.46 24.41 5.32
C GLN A 43 15.93 24.09 3.89
N ALA A 44 15.02 23.67 3.01
CA ALA A 44 15.33 23.41 1.61
C ALA A 44 15.77 24.67 0.85
N THR A 45 15.16 25.84 1.12
CA THR A 45 15.57 27.13 0.54
C THR A 45 16.98 27.51 0.99
N ILE A 46 17.28 27.43 2.29
CA ILE A 46 18.61 27.75 2.83
C ILE A 46 19.66 26.81 2.23
N LYS A 47 19.36 25.52 2.14
CA LYS A 47 20.25 24.55 1.50
C LYS A 47 20.54 24.90 0.04
N LYS A 48 19.52 25.27 -0.74
CA LYS A 48 19.70 25.71 -2.14
C LYS A 48 20.59 26.95 -2.24
N VAL A 49 20.38 27.93 -1.35
CA VAL A 49 21.19 29.16 -1.30
C VAL A 49 22.64 28.83 -0.92
N ALA A 50 22.86 27.97 0.08
CA ALA A 50 24.20 27.54 0.48
C ALA A 50 24.94 26.80 -0.64
N GLN A 51 24.23 25.95 -1.40
CA GLN A 51 24.78 25.30 -2.59
C GLN A 51 25.16 26.31 -3.69
N ALA A 52 24.30 27.30 -3.95
CA ALA A 52 24.56 28.34 -4.94
C ALA A 52 25.76 29.23 -4.56
N ASN A 53 25.93 29.51 -3.27
CA ASN A 53 26.99 30.37 -2.75
C ASN A 53 28.29 29.62 -2.43
N GLY A 54 28.35 28.30 -2.64
CA GLY A 54 29.53 27.48 -2.32
C GLY A 54 29.79 27.29 -0.82
N THR A 55 28.84 27.59 0.05
CA THR A 55 28.93 27.42 1.51
C THR A 55 28.32 26.10 1.99
N PHE A 56 28.22 25.11 1.10
CA PHE A 56 27.79 23.75 1.43
C PHE A 56 28.99 22.96 1.97
N GLY A 57 28.89 22.42 3.19
CA GLY A 57 29.99 21.73 3.88
C GLY A 57 30.56 22.52 5.06
N SER A 58 30.29 23.81 5.15
CA SER A 58 30.70 24.69 6.26
C SER A 58 29.51 25.45 6.83
N TRP A 59 29.61 25.85 8.10
CA TRP A 59 28.65 26.72 8.75
C TRP A 59 29.39 27.81 9.50
N THR A 60 29.11 29.06 9.17
CA THR A 60 29.64 30.24 9.88
C THR A 60 28.47 31.05 10.44
N PRO A 61 28.42 31.31 11.76
CA PRO A 61 27.39 32.16 12.35
C PRO A 61 27.37 33.54 11.68
N GLY A 62 26.17 34.05 11.39
CA GLY A 62 25.93 35.32 10.70
C GLY A 62 25.93 35.22 9.18
N THR A 63 26.86 34.46 8.59
CA THR A 63 26.97 34.28 7.13
C THR A 63 26.11 33.10 6.63
N GLY A 64 25.89 32.10 7.48
CA GLY A 64 25.12 30.90 7.17
C GLY A 64 25.96 29.79 6.54
N GLY A 65 25.29 28.90 5.80
CA GLY A 65 25.88 27.70 5.22
C GLY A 65 24.95 26.50 5.37
N TRP A 66 25.45 25.31 5.05
CA TRP A 66 24.69 24.08 5.28
C TRP A 66 25.64 22.91 5.50
N LEU A 67 25.47 22.17 6.60
CA LEU A 67 26.26 20.99 6.88
C LEU A 67 25.55 19.73 6.33
N PRO A 68 26.25 18.84 5.60
CA PRO A 68 25.67 17.61 5.05
C PRO A 68 25.02 16.72 6.12
N GLN A 69 25.56 16.71 7.34
CA GLN A 69 25.02 15.95 8.48
C GLN A 69 23.63 16.41 8.96
N TRP A 70 23.16 17.57 8.50
CA TRP A 70 21.80 18.05 8.79
C TRP A 70 20.76 17.45 7.84
N ASP A 71 21.19 16.84 6.74
CA ASP A 71 20.28 16.17 5.82
C ASP A 71 19.68 14.92 6.47
N LEU A 72 18.36 14.78 6.31
CA LEU A 72 17.67 13.55 6.67
C LEU A 72 18.01 12.46 5.65
N PRO A 73 18.19 11.19 6.09
CA PRO A 73 18.40 10.08 5.16
C PRO A 73 17.20 9.96 4.22
N LYS A 74 17.46 10.03 2.91
CA LYS A 74 16.42 9.85 1.90
C LYS A 74 16.03 8.37 1.85
N LYS A 75 14.77 8.06 2.16
CA LYS A 75 14.23 6.72 1.92
C LYS A 75 14.05 6.55 0.42
N HIS A 76 14.75 5.58 -0.16
CA HIS A 76 14.49 5.13 -1.51
C HIS A 76 13.29 4.20 -1.50
N THR A 77 12.22 4.57 -2.22
CA THR A 77 11.09 3.66 -2.42
C THR A 77 11.50 2.62 -3.45
N VAL A 78 11.84 1.42 -3.00
CA VAL A 78 12.02 0.27 -3.90
C VAL A 78 10.65 -0.14 -4.43
N MET A 79 10.53 -0.27 -5.75
CA MET A 79 9.30 -0.71 -6.39
C MET A 79 8.95 -2.11 -5.88
N ARG A 80 7.77 -2.24 -5.25
CA ARG A 80 7.23 -3.54 -4.86
C ARG A 80 6.68 -4.25 -6.10
N PRO A 81 6.75 -5.59 -6.16
CA PRO A 81 6.06 -6.31 -7.22
C PRO A 81 4.56 -6.00 -7.18
N PRO A 82 3.90 -5.91 -8.34
CA PRO A 82 2.46 -5.66 -8.40
C PRO A 82 1.69 -6.81 -7.76
N LYS A 83 0.58 -6.49 -7.10
CA LYS A 83 -0.30 -7.48 -6.45
C LYS A 83 -0.97 -8.46 -7.43
N GLY A 84 -1.02 -8.11 -8.71
CA GLY A 84 -1.83 -8.80 -9.72
C GLY A 84 -3.32 -8.46 -9.63
N THR A 85 -4.07 -8.82 -10.67
CA THR A 85 -5.53 -8.61 -10.76
C THR A 85 -6.30 -9.58 -9.85
N ALA A 86 -7.62 -9.40 -9.72
CA ALA A 86 -8.45 -10.36 -8.98
C ALA A 86 -8.50 -11.74 -9.67
N ASN A 87 -8.40 -11.77 -11.01
CA ASN A 87 -8.46 -13.01 -11.80
C ASN A 87 -7.17 -13.81 -11.69
N GLU A 88 -6.00 -13.16 -11.82
CA GLU A 88 -4.69 -13.79 -11.64
C GLU A 88 -4.56 -14.43 -10.25
N ARG A 89 -4.97 -13.71 -9.21
CA ARG A 89 -4.90 -14.21 -7.82
C ARG A 89 -5.80 -15.41 -7.55
N ARG A 90 -6.87 -15.61 -8.33
CA ARG A 90 -7.86 -16.69 -8.14
C ARG A 90 -7.74 -17.78 -9.20
N GLU A 91 -6.73 -17.70 -10.06
CA GLU A 91 -6.59 -18.60 -11.19
C GLU A 91 -6.48 -20.06 -10.74
N GLU A 92 -5.64 -20.33 -9.75
CA GLU A 92 -5.43 -21.68 -9.21
C GLU A 92 -6.71 -22.29 -8.63
N GLU A 93 -7.48 -21.51 -7.87
CA GLU A 93 -8.76 -21.95 -7.30
C GLU A 93 -9.76 -22.28 -8.40
N ARG A 94 -9.83 -21.43 -9.43
CA ARG A 94 -10.71 -21.62 -10.59
C ARG A 94 -10.32 -22.87 -11.38
N VAL A 95 -9.02 -23.11 -11.60
CA VAL A 95 -8.53 -24.30 -12.29
C VAL A 95 -8.85 -25.57 -11.49
N LYS A 96 -8.62 -25.58 -10.17
CA LYS A 96 -8.99 -26.71 -9.29
C LYS A 96 -10.49 -27.02 -9.35
N LYS A 97 -11.33 -25.98 -9.33
CA LYS A 97 -12.79 -26.13 -9.46
C LYS A 97 -13.20 -26.75 -10.80
N ILE A 98 -12.52 -26.38 -11.90
CA ILE A 98 -12.78 -26.97 -13.21
C ILE A 98 -12.34 -28.44 -13.24
N GLN A 99 -11.14 -28.75 -12.76
CA GLN A 99 -10.60 -30.11 -12.75
C GLN A 99 -11.48 -31.08 -11.93
N THR A 100 -11.92 -30.66 -10.74
CA THR A 100 -12.84 -31.45 -9.91
C THR A 100 -14.19 -31.67 -10.60
N ALA A 101 -14.73 -30.66 -11.29
CA ALA A 101 -15.98 -30.79 -12.04
C ALA A 101 -15.85 -31.77 -13.22
N MET A 102 -14.71 -31.73 -13.94
CA MET A 102 -14.41 -32.64 -15.04
C MET A 102 -14.25 -34.09 -14.57
N ALA A 103 -13.53 -34.31 -13.46
CA ALA A 103 -13.35 -35.65 -12.90
C ALA A 103 -14.68 -36.27 -12.42
N GLY A 104 -15.64 -35.46 -11.98
CA GLY A 104 -16.97 -35.91 -11.57
C GLY A 104 -18.01 -35.98 -12.70
N MET A 105 -17.61 -35.73 -13.96
CA MET A 105 -18.55 -35.57 -15.07
C MET A 105 -19.25 -36.89 -15.44
N ASP A 106 -18.51 -37.99 -15.54
CA ASP A 106 -19.06 -39.28 -16.00
C ASP A 106 -20.16 -39.79 -15.08
N LYS A 107 -19.95 -39.71 -13.75
CA LYS A 107 -20.96 -40.10 -12.75
C LYS A 107 -22.25 -39.29 -12.90
N LYS A 108 -22.14 -37.98 -13.09
CA LYS A 108 -23.32 -37.11 -13.30
C LYS A 108 -24.06 -37.47 -14.57
N ILE A 109 -23.35 -37.86 -15.62
CA ILE A 109 -23.96 -38.32 -16.88
C ILE A 109 -24.73 -39.62 -16.64
N GLU A 110 -24.14 -40.58 -15.93
CA GLU A 110 -24.80 -41.86 -15.59
C GLU A 110 -26.03 -41.66 -14.72
N GLU A 111 -25.92 -40.87 -13.64
CA GLU A 111 -27.04 -40.52 -12.76
C GLU A 111 -28.18 -39.85 -13.53
N HIS A 112 -27.85 -38.90 -14.41
CA HIS A 112 -28.83 -38.23 -15.25
C HIS A 112 -29.51 -39.19 -16.24
N ARG A 113 -28.75 -40.08 -16.89
CA ARG A 113 -29.31 -41.12 -17.78
C ARG A 113 -30.25 -42.06 -17.03
N ALA A 114 -29.84 -42.52 -15.85
CA ALA A 114 -30.66 -43.37 -14.99
C ALA A 114 -31.95 -42.66 -14.56
N ALA A 115 -31.86 -41.37 -14.18
CA ALA A 115 -33.01 -40.56 -13.82
C ALA A 115 -34.00 -40.40 -15.00
N LEU A 116 -33.50 -40.17 -16.22
CA LEU A 116 -34.34 -40.10 -17.42
C LEU A 116 -35.04 -41.43 -17.71
N ILE A 117 -34.38 -42.57 -17.51
CA ILE A 117 -34.99 -43.88 -17.69
C ILE A 117 -36.10 -44.09 -16.66
N LYS A 118 -35.84 -43.79 -15.39
CA LYS A 118 -36.82 -43.92 -14.30
C LYS A 118 -38.02 -42.98 -14.48
N ALA A 119 -37.81 -41.79 -15.03
CA ALA A 119 -38.87 -40.82 -15.28
C ALA A 119 -39.78 -41.19 -16.46
N LYS A 120 -39.37 -42.13 -17.33
CA LYS A 120 -40.25 -42.59 -18.42
C LYS A 120 -41.46 -43.31 -17.81
N PRO A 121 -42.67 -43.04 -18.31
CA PRO A 121 -43.86 -43.74 -17.82
C PRO A 121 -43.75 -45.24 -18.12
N ILE A 122 -44.20 -46.06 -17.16
CA ILE A 122 -44.24 -47.52 -17.29
C ILE A 122 -45.26 -47.86 -18.40
N LYS A 123 -44.88 -48.75 -19.32
CA LYS A 123 -45.70 -49.15 -20.48
C LYS A 123 -45.81 -50.68 -20.56
N GLY A 124 -46.90 -51.18 -21.15
CA GLY A 124 -47.08 -52.61 -21.41
C GLY A 124 -47.39 -53.44 -20.16
N LEU A 125 -46.85 -54.66 -20.10
CA LEU A 125 -47.13 -55.66 -19.04
C LEU A 125 -46.74 -55.15 -17.64
N GLU A 126 -45.64 -54.40 -17.53
CA GLU A 126 -45.20 -53.82 -16.25
C GLU A 126 -46.16 -52.75 -15.71
N LYS A 127 -46.88 -52.04 -16.60
CA LYS A 127 -47.92 -51.09 -16.20
C LYS A 127 -49.12 -51.87 -15.65
N TRP A 128 -49.55 -52.90 -16.38
CA TRP A 128 -50.69 -53.74 -16.01
C TRP A 128 -50.48 -54.51 -14.69
N LEU A 129 -49.25 -54.98 -14.42
CA LEU A 129 -48.90 -55.67 -13.17
C LEU A 129 -48.79 -54.73 -11.96
N ASN A 130 -48.42 -53.47 -12.17
CA ASN A 130 -48.25 -52.48 -11.09
C ASN A 130 -49.50 -51.62 -10.85
N GLU A 131 -50.46 -51.62 -11.77
CA GLU A 131 -51.80 -51.14 -11.52
C GLU A 131 -52.49 -52.13 -10.56
N THR A 132 -52.47 -51.83 -9.26
CA THR A 132 -53.37 -52.52 -8.31
C THR A 132 -54.80 -52.26 -8.77
N GLN A 133 -55.43 -53.27 -9.38
CA GLN A 133 -56.87 -53.25 -9.66
C GLN A 133 -57.61 -53.05 -8.34
N ALA A 134 -58.06 -51.81 -8.08
CA ALA A 134 -59.24 -51.62 -7.25
C ALA A 134 -60.42 -52.00 -8.14
N TYR A 135 -60.96 -53.20 -7.87
CA TYR A 135 -62.13 -53.86 -8.45
C TYR A 135 -63.02 -53.02 -9.39
#